data_AF-A0A2G9U5M4-F1
#
_entry.id   AF-A0A2G9U5M4-F1
#
_cell.length_a   1.000
_cell.length_b   1.000
_cell.length_c   1.000
_cell.angle_alpha   90.00
_cell.angle_beta   90.00
_cell.angle_gamma   90.00
#
_symmetry.space_group_name_H-M   'P 1'
#
loop_
_entity.id
_entity.type
_entity.pdbx_description
1 polymer ?
#
loop_
_entity_poly.entity_id
_entity_poly.type
_entity_poly.pdbx_seq_one_letter_code
_entity_poly.pdbx_strand_id
1 'polypeptide(L)'
;MSPYPRWDEVPKLGPIRGFQFNEDLVQMRAAVPHCRALFEPESVICVGKLFAERTVNRGLSYVCERVLGRPLDKTEQCSVWDRRPLRSSQLRYAAMDAYCLVLIYDVCCRWAQRLDVSIDEILSRQEPIRVSPPLLSEEF
;
A
#
# COMPACT_ATOMS: atom_id res chain seq x y z
N MET A 1 14.00 21.09 -20.41
CA MET A 1 14.35 20.86 -18.99
C MET A 1 13.14 20.18 -18.36
N SER A 2 13.28 18.95 -17.83
CA SER A 2 12.15 18.25 -17.22
C SER A 2 11.69 19.01 -15.97
N PRO A 3 10.38 19.30 -15.78
CA PRO A 3 9.87 19.99 -14.61
C PRO A 3 9.86 19.13 -13.34
N TYR A 4 10.32 17.88 -13.42
CA TYR A 4 10.33 16.92 -12.33
C TYR A 4 11.74 16.78 -11.73
N PRO A 5 11.86 16.71 -10.40
CA PRO A 5 13.15 16.52 -9.72
C PRO A 5 13.81 15.22 -10.16
N ARG A 6 15.14 15.19 -10.15
CA ARG A 6 15.90 13.96 -10.41
C ARG A 6 15.67 12.98 -9.26
N TRP A 7 15.63 11.68 -9.55
CA TRP A 7 15.41 10.63 -8.54
C TRP A 7 16.40 10.69 -7.37
N ASP A 8 17.60 11.22 -7.60
CA ASP A 8 18.66 11.39 -6.61
C ASP A 8 18.41 12.59 -5.66
N GLU A 9 17.52 13.52 -6.02
CA GLU A 9 17.14 14.71 -5.24
C GLU A 9 15.89 14.48 -4.39
N VAL A 10 15.19 13.36 -4.62
CA VAL A 10 14.04 12.97 -3.81
C VAL A 10 14.58 12.44 -2.48
N PRO A 11 14.16 12.97 -1.32
CA PRO A 11 14.54 12.41 -0.03
C PRO A 11 14.29 10.90 -0.02
N LYS A 12 15.17 10.11 0.61
CA LYS A 12 14.95 8.66 0.76
C LYS A 12 13.50 8.43 1.14
N LEU A 13 12.73 7.89 0.19
CA LEU A 13 11.33 7.61 0.40
C LEU A 13 11.25 6.66 1.59
N GLY A 14 10.50 7.05 2.62
CA GLY A 14 10.19 6.16 3.71
C GLY A 14 9.56 4.86 3.19
N PRO A 15 9.44 3.83 4.05
CA PRO A 15 8.94 2.52 3.65
C PRO A 15 7.64 2.62 2.83
N ILE A 16 7.54 1.77 1.80
CA ILE A 16 6.36 1.59 0.95
C ILE A 16 5.20 1.20 1.86
N ARG A 17 4.13 1.98 1.83
CA ARG A 17 2.91 1.71 2.59
C ARG A 17 1.89 1.03 1.68
N GLY A 18 1.16 0.09 2.22
CA GLY A 18 0.06 -0.56 1.52
C GLY A 18 -0.83 -1.38 2.44
N PHE A 19 -1.74 -2.11 1.83
CA PHE A 19 -2.88 -2.69 2.51
C PHE A 19 -3.22 -4.03 1.85
N GLN A 20 -3.23 -5.12 2.64
CA GLN A 20 -3.57 -6.47 2.15
C GLN A 20 -2.78 -6.94 0.89
N PHE A 21 -1.47 -6.72 0.88
CA PHE A 21 -0.56 -6.96 -0.26
C PHE A 21 -0.51 -8.36 -0.89
N ASN A 22 -1.12 -9.38 -0.29
CA ASN A 22 -0.90 -10.77 -0.75
C ASN A 22 -1.35 -10.97 -2.20
N GLU A 23 -2.55 -10.50 -2.54
CA GLU A 23 -3.10 -10.61 -3.90
C GLU A 23 -2.36 -9.71 -4.89
N ASP A 24 -2.03 -8.48 -4.47
CA ASP A 24 -1.28 -7.52 -5.29
C ASP A 24 0.10 -8.05 -5.66
N LEU A 25 0.84 -8.61 -4.70
CA LEU A 25 2.18 -9.15 -4.94
C LEU A 25 2.15 -10.34 -5.89
N VAL A 26 1.12 -11.20 -5.82
CA VAL A 26 0.94 -12.30 -6.77
C VAL A 26 0.76 -11.75 -8.19
N GLN A 27 -0.13 -10.77 -8.37
CA GLN A 27 -0.37 -10.18 -9.68
C GLN A 27 0.85 -9.41 -10.22
N MET A 28 1.51 -8.62 -9.37
CA MET A 28 2.70 -7.86 -9.76
C MET A 28 3.87 -8.77 -10.13
N ARG A 29 4.08 -9.88 -9.41
CA ARG A 29 5.13 -10.86 -9.74
C ARG A 29 4.83 -11.58 -11.05
N ALA A 30 3.57 -11.90 -11.34
CA ALA A 30 3.18 -12.48 -12.62
C ALA A 30 3.38 -11.50 -13.78
N ALA A 31 3.06 -10.22 -13.56
CA ALA A 31 3.22 -9.17 -14.57
C ALA A 31 4.69 -8.76 -14.79
N VAL A 32 5.52 -8.83 -13.75
CA VAL A 32 6.91 -8.35 -13.76
C VAL A 32 7.86 -9.36 -13.08
N PRO A 33 8.03 -10.58 -13.63
CA PRO A 33 8.71 -11.68 -12.95
C PRO A 33 10.20 -11.44 -12.68
N HIS A 34 10.83 -10.55 -13.46
CA HIS A 34 12.25 -10.23 -13.31
C HIS A 34 12.54 -9.13 -12.26
N CYS A 35 11.51 -8.55 -11.62
CA CYS A 35 11.68 -7.52 -10.61
C CYS A 35 11.95 -8.14 -9.22
N ARG A 36 13.23 -8.33 -8.87
CA ARG A 36 13.66 -8.89 -7.57
C ARG A 36 13.08 -8.14 -6.37
N ALA A 37 12.86 -6.83 -6.48
CA ALA A 37 12.28 -6.01 -5.41
C ALA A 37 10.86 -6.44 -4.99
N LEU A 38 10.12 -7.18 -5.84
CA LEU A 38 8.80 -7.74 -5.51
C LEU A 38 8.87 -9.03 -4.70
N PHE A 39 10.02 -9.70 -4.68
CA PHE A 39 10.23 -10.96 -3.96
C PHE A 39 10.75 -10.71 -2.54
N GLU A 40 11.63 -9.74 -2.39
CA GLU A 40 12.25 -9.35 -1.11
C GLU A 40 12.13 -7.84 -0.89
N PRO A 41 10.93 -7.33 -0.57
CA PRO A 41 10.78 -5.91 -0.29
C PRO A 41 11.44 -5.55 1.05
N GLU A 42 12.52 -4.76 1.00
CA GLU A 42 13.30 -4.38 2.20
C GLU A 42 12.57 -3.40 3.13
N SER A 43 11.55 -2.68 2.64
CA SER A 43 10.92 -1.59 3.39
C SER A 43 9.42 -1.44 3.06
N VAL A 44 8.61 -2.45 3.38
CA VAL A 44 7.14 -2.37 3.21
C VAL A 44 6.44 -2.41 4.57
N ILE A 45 5.52 -1.47 4.77
CA ILE A 45 4.62 -1.40 5.92
C ILE A 45 3.20 -1.74 5.47
N CYS A 46 2.57 -2.69 6.17
CA CYS A 46 1.13 -2.89 6.07
C CYS A 46 0.41 -1.97 7.04
N VAL A 47 -0.29 -0.97 6.48
CA VAL A 47 -1.09 0.00 7.26
C VAL A 47 -2.21 -0.73 8.01
N GLY A 48 -2.77 -1.80 7.44
CA GLY A 48 -3.78 -2.62 8.12
C GLY A 48 -3.28 -3.24 9.43
N LYS A 49 -1.98 -3.57 9.53
CA LYS A 49 -1.40 -4.15 10.76
C LYS A 49 -1.29 -3.13 11.90
N LEU A 50 -1.35 -1.82 11.64
CA LEU A 50 -1.38 -0.79 12.70
C LEU A 50 -2.66 -0.84 13.55
N PHE A 51 -3.73 -1.43 13.02
CA PHE A 51 -5.04 -1.47 13.69
C PHE A 51 -5.32 -2.81 14.38
N ALA A 52 -4.31 -3.69 14.48
CA ALA A 52 -4.40 -5.03 15.06
C ALA A 52 -5.57 -5.87 14.49
N GLU A 53 -6.07 -6.85 15.25
CA GLU A 53 -7.16 -7.75 14.84
C GLU A 53 -8.49 -7.03 14.54
N ARG A 54 -8.63 -5.74 14.91
CA ARG A 54 -9.88 -4.98 14.78
C ARG A 54 -10.26 -4.67 13.33
N THR A 55 -9.35 -4.85 12.38
CA THR A 55 -9.60 -4.70 10.94
C THR A 55 -9.54 -6.01 10.17
N VAL A 56 -9.50 -7.16 10.85
CA VAL A 56 -9.59 -8.47 10.19
C VAL A 56 -10.91 -8.51 9.40
N ASN A 57 -10.81 -8.82 8.10
CA ASN A 57 -11.92 -8.81 7.13
C ASN A 57 -12.57 -7.44 6.86
N ARG A 58 -11.88 -6.33 7.12
CA ARG A 58 -12.33 -4.98 6.75
C ARG A 58 -11.45 -4.41 5.64
N GLY A 59 -12.07 -3.80 4.62
CA GLY A 59 -11.35 -3.20 3.50
C GLY A 59 -10.82 -1.80 3.79
N LEU A 60 -9.98 -1.28 2.88
CA LEU A 60 -9.35 0.04 3.00
C LEU A 60 -10.34 1.20 3.19
N SER A 61 -11.50 1.14 2.53
CA SER A 61 -12.55 2.15 2.67
C SER A 61 -13.10 2.25 4.11
N TYR A 62 -13.21 1.12 4.83
CA TYR A 62 -13.59 1.13 6.26
C TYR A 62 -12.50 1.79 7.10
N VAL A 63 -11.23 1.49 6.83
CA VAL A 63 -10.11 2.14 7.54
C VAL A 63 -10.10 3.65 7.27
N CYS A 64 -10.31 4.08 6.04
CA CYS A 64 -10.45 5.50 5.69
C CYS A 64 -11.58 6.14 6.48
N GLU A 65 -12.75 5.51 6.57
CA GLU A 65 -13.88 6.04 7.35
C GLU A 65 -13.53 6.19 8.83
N ARG A 66 -12.87 5.19 9.43
CA ARG A 66 -12.50 5.21 10.85
C ARG A 66 -11.39 6.19 11.19
N VAL A 67 -10.46 6.43 10.27
CA VAL A 67 -9.24 7.21 10.52
C VAL A 67 -9.33 8.62 9.96
N LEU A 68 -9.83 8.75 8.73
CA LEU A 68 -9.95 10.01 8.00
C LEU A 68 -11.35 10.63 8.12
N GLY A 69 -12.31 9.90 8.71
CA GLY A 69 -13.69 10.35 8.90
C GLY A 69 -14.57 10.25 7.64
N ARG A 70 -14.04 9.72 6.53
CA ARG A 70 -14.78 9.52 5.28
C ARG A 70 -14.33 8.22 4.59
N PRO A 71 -15.26 7.44 4.03
CA PRO A 71 -14.91 6.24 3.29
C PRO A 71 -14.23 6.59 1.96
N LEU A 72 -13.42 5.66 1.45
CA LEU A 72 -12.90 5.73 0.08
C LEU A 72 -14.05 5.45 -0.90
N ASP A 73 -14.19 6.29 -1.92
CA ASP A 73 -15.13 6.09 -3.02
C ASP A 73 -14.72 4.88 -3.86
N LYS A 74 -15.61 3.90 -4.00
CA LYS A 74 -15.37 2.61 -4.69
C LYS A 74 -15.96 2.54 -6.09
N THR A 75 -16.52 3.61 -6.64
CA THR A 75 -17.22 3.57 -7.93
C THR A 75 -16.38 3.01 -9.08
N GLU A 76 -15.07 3.27 -9.08
CA GLU A 76 -14.18 2.84 -10.16
C GLU A 76 -13.44 1.51 -9.85
N GLN A 77 -13.70 0.89 -8.69
CA GLN A 77 -13.03 -0.34 -8.25
C GLN A 77 -13.19 -1.48 -9.28
N CYS A 78 -14.43 -1.70 -9.77
CA CYS A 78 -14.76 -2.73 -10.76
C CYS A 78 -14.93 -2.17 -12.19
N SER A 79 -14.24 -1.07 -12.50
CA SER A 79 -14.30 -0.47 -13.84
C SER A 79 -13.42 -1.21 -14.85
N VAL A 80 -13.58 -0.91 -16.15
CA VAL A 80 -12.74 -1.50 -17.21
C VAL A 80 -11.35 -0.86 -17.21
N TRP A 81 -10.41 -1.48 -16.50
CA TRP A 81 -9.02 -1.01 -16.34
C TRP A 81 -8.11 -1.29 -17.55
N ASP A 82 -8.52 -2.14 -18.49
CA ASP A 82 -7.73 -2.47 -19.70
C ASP A 82 -7.93 -1.46 -20.83
N ARG A 83 -9.04 -0.70 -20.80
CA ARG A 83 -9.35 0.28 -21.85
C ARG A 83 -8.37 1.46 -21.80
N ARG A 84 -8.00 1.98 -22.97
CA ARG A 84 -7.20 3.21 -23.10
C ARG A 84 -7.91 4.26 -23.98
N PRO A 85 -7.76 5.57 -23.67
CA PRO A 85 -7.17 6.12 -22.45
C PRO A 85 -8.05 5.83 -21.21
N LEU A 86 -7.44 5.86 -20.02
CA LEU A 86 -8.19 5.79 -18.76
C LEU A 86 -9.01 7.06 -18.57
N ARG A 87 -10.20 6.94 -17.96
CA ARG A 87 -11.02 8.10 -17.60
C ARG A 87 -10.38 8.88 -16.45
N SER A 88 -10.66 10.18 -16.38
CA SER A 88 -10.19 11.02 -15.26
C SER A 88 -10.69 10.52 -13.90
N SER A 89 -11.86 9.88 -13.83
CA SER A 89 -12.38 9.26 -12.62
C SER A 89 -11.55 8.05 -12.18
N GLN A 90 -11.15 7.17 -13.11
CA GLN A 90 -10.26 6.05 -12.85
C GLN A 90 -8.90 6.52 -12.34
N LEU A 91 -8.32 7.54 -12.98
CA LEU A 91 -7.05 8.13 -12.53
C LEU A 91 -7.15 8.71 -11.11
N ARG A 92 -8.23 9.43 -10.81
CA ARG A 92 -8.47 9.96 -9.46
C ARG A 92 -8.64 8.86 -8.43
N TYR A 93 -9.38 7.79 -8.75
CA TYR A 93 -9.54 6.64 -7.88
C TYR A 93 -8.20 5.97 -7.59
N ALA A 94 -7.43 5.63 -8.64
CA ALA A 94 -6.12 5.00 -8.48
C ALA A 94 -5.15 5.86 -7.66
N ALA A 95 -5.13 7.18 -7.91
CA ALA A 95 -4.32 8.10 -7.12
C ALA A 95 -4.76 8.15 -5.65
N MET A 96 -6.07 8.15 -5.40
CA MET A 96 -6.61 8.21 -4.04
C MET A 96 -6.36 6.92 -3.26
N ASP A 97 -6.49 5.76 -3.90
CA ASP A 97 -6.28 4.42 -3.31
C ASP A 97 -4.84 4.25 -2.80
N ALA A 98 -3.86 4.90 -3.46
CA ALA A 98 -2.49 5.00 -2.98
C ALA A 98 -2.30 6.12 -1.93
N TYR A 99 -2.86 7.31 -2.17
CA TYR A 99 -2.63 8.49 -1.34
C TYR A 99 -3.25 8.37 0.06
N CYS A 100 -4.41 7.70 0.18
CA CYS A 100 -5.08 7.54 1.47
C CYS A 100 -4.21 6.77 2.48
N LEU A 101 -3.32 5.89 2.03
CA LEU A 101 -2.39 5.15 2.89
C LEU A 101 -1.38 6.08 3.58
N VAL A 102 -0.94 7.15 2.88
CA VAL A 102 -0.07 8.19 3.45
C VAL A 102 -0.83 8.97 4.51
N LEU A 103 -2.08 9.35 4.23
CA LEU A 103 -2.92 10.09 5.18
C LEU A 103 -3.24 9.27 6.43
N ILE A 104 -3.59 7.99 6.26
CA ILE A 104 -3.85 7.08 7.38
C ILE A 104 -2.61 6.98 8.27
N TYR A 105 -1.44 6.80 7.66
CA TYR A 105 -0.18 6.70 8.40
C TYR A 105 0.12 7.99 9.20
N ASP A 106 -0.04 9.17 8.60
CA ASP A 106 0.14 10.45 9.30
C ASP A 106 -0.78 10.57 10.52
N VAL A 107 -2.06 10.22 10.38
CA VAL A 107 -3.01 10.22 11.50
C VAL A 107 -2.56 9.24 12.59
N CYS A 108 -2.11 8.04 12.22
CA CYS A 108 -1.57 7.05 13.16
C CYS A 108 -0.34 7.59 13.90
N CYS A 109 0.61 8.27 13.23
CA CYS A 109 1.74 8.92 13.88
C CYS A 109 1.28 9.94 14.93
N ARG A 110 0.31 10.79 14.57
CA ARG A 110 -0.25 11.79 15.49
C ARG A 110 -1.03 11.18 16.66
N TRP A 111 -1.61 10.00 16.49
CA TRP A 111 -2.23 9.26 17.60
C TRP A 111 -1.19 8.62 18.50
N ALA A 112 -0.17 7.98 17.91
CA ALA A 112 0.93 7.37 18.65
C ALA A 112 1.65 8.40 19.54
N GLN A 113 1.94 9.59 19.00
CA GLN A 113 2.51 10.71 19.77
C GLN A 113 1.63 11.16 20.94
N ARG A 114 0.31 11.22 20.75
CA ARG A 114 -0.63 11.63 21.83
C ARG A 114 -0.76 10.57 22.93
N LEU A 115 -0.57 9.30 22.57
CA LEU A 115 -0.65 8.17 23.48
C LEU A 115 0.71 7.81 24.11
N ASP A 116 1.77 8.55 23.77
CA ASP A 116 3.15 8.28 24.17
C ASP A 116 3.62 6.85 23.80
N VAL A 117 3.24 6.42 22.60
CA VAL A 117 3.60 5.10 22.04
C VAL A 117 4.51 5.29 20.83
N SER A 118 5.57 4.50 20.73
CA SER A 118 6.45 4.49 19.57
C SER A 118 5.79 3.78 18.38
N ILE A 119 5.59 4.51 17.28
CA ILE A 119 5.06 3.89 16.05
C ILE A 119 6.05 2.89 15.45
N ASP A 120 7.35 3.16 15.56
CA ASP A 120 8.41 2.26 15.06
C ASP A 120 8.41 0.92 15.81
N GLU A 121 8.07 0.94 17.10
CA GLU A 121 7.90 -0.29 17.89
C GLU A 121 6.66 -1.09 17.46
N ILE A 122 5.57 -0.41 17.07
CA ILE A 122 4.39 -1.10 16.52
C ILE A 122 4.73 -1.71 15.15
N LEU A 123 5.48 -0.98 14.33
CA LEU A 123 5.87 -1.42 12.99
C LEU A 123 6.90 -2.54 13.01
N SER A 124 7.84 -2.54 13.95
CA SER A 124 8.85 -3.60 14.09
C SER A 124 8.27 -4.97 14.44
N ARG A 125 7.07 -4.99 15.04
CA ARG A 125 6.30 -6.21 15.33
C ARG A 125 5.66 -6.81 14.07
N GLN A 126 5.66 -6.12 12.95
CA GLN A 126 5.13 -6.68 11.71
C GLN A 126 6.11 -7.72 11.19
N GLU A 127 5.67 -8.98 11.12
CA GLU A 127 6.43 -9.99 10.38
C GLU A 127 6.67 -9.51 8.94
N PRO A 128 7.87 -9.76 8.39
CA PRO A 128 8.17 -9.46 6.99
C PRO A 128 7.07 -10.02 6.11
N ILE A 129 6.60 -9.24 5.15
CA ILE A 129 5.57 -9.70 4.21
C ILE A 129 6.23 -10.74 3.30
N ARG A 130 6.16 -12.00 3.73
CA ARG A 130 6.61 -13.17 2.97
C ARG A 130 5.39 -13.77 2.29
N VAL A 131 5.26 -13.49 1.00
CA VAL A 131 4.35 -14.26 0.15
C VAL A 131 5.19 -15.38 -0.45
N SER A 132 4.83 -16.63 -0.16
CA SER A 132 5.50 -17.80 -0.72
C SER A 132 5.70 -17.59 -2.22
N PRO A 133 6.88 -17.90 -2.77
CA PRO A 133 7.02 -18.00 -4.21
C PRO A 133 5.88 -18.87 -4.75
N PRO A 134 5.29 -18.57 -5.92
CA PRO A 134 4.52 -19.58 -6.61
C PRO A 134 5.39 -20.84 -6.63
N LEU A 135 4.84 -21.98 -6.19
CA LEU A 135 5.53 -23.26 -6.25
C LEU A 135 6.16 -23.32 -7.63
N LEU A 136 7.49 -23.35 -7.69
CA LEU A 136 8.20 -23.56 -8.93
C LEU A 136 7.63 -24.85 -9.51
N SER A 137 6.75 -24.76 -10.50
CA SER A 137 6.74 -25.76 -11.55
C SER A 137 8.13 -25.60 -12.16
N GLU A 138 9.01 -26.53 -11.78
CA GLU A 138 10.30 -26.74 -12.41
C GLU A 138 10.08 -26.79 -13.92
N GLU A 139 10.36 -25.69 -14.63
CA GLU A 139 10.53 -25.63 -16.08
C GLU A 139 10.86 -24.18 -16.48
N PHE A 140 12.14 -23.83 -16.36
CA PHE A 140 12.83 -22.85 -17.20
C PHE A 140 14.28 -23.32 -17.39
#